data_AF-A0A3D3ZDP3-F1
#
_entry.id   AF-A0A3D3ZDP3-F1
#
_cell.length_a   1.000
_cell.length_b   1.000
_cell.length_c   1.000
_cell.angle_alpha   90.00
_cell.angle_beta   90.00
_cell.angle_gamma   90.00
#
_symmetry.space_group_name_H-M   'P 1'
#
loop_
_entity.id
_entity.type
_entity.pdbx_description
1 polymer ?
#
loop_
_entity_poly.entity_id
_entity_poly.type
_entity_poly.pdbx_seq_one_letter_code
_entity_poly.pdbx_strand_id
1 'polypeptide(L)'
;MKRVFLIVLDSFGIGQMPDAESFGDVGVNTLRACATSSKLDIPNMTAAGLGDIDGVTCLPKTDAPTGAFARMKESSMGKDTTIGHWEIAGVISP
;
A
#
# COMPACT_ATOMS: atom_id res chain seq x y z
N MET A 1 2.71 -8.98 -23.09
CA MET A 1 3.75 -8.45 -22.17
C MET A 1 4.93 -9.42 -22.13
N LYS A 2 6.17 -8.98 -22.36
CA LYS A 2 7.35 -9.89 -22.39
C LYS A 2 8.09 -9.98 -21.04
N ARG A 3 8.00 -8.93 -20.22
CA ARG A 3 8.66 -8.83 -18.90
C ARG A 3 7.73 -8.10 -17.94
N VAL A 4 7.79 -8.46 -16.66
CA VAL A 4 7.14 -7.78 -15.56
C VAL A 4 8.21 -7.46 -14.52
N PHE A 5 8.21 -6.24 -14.01
CA PHE A 5 9.05 -5.83 -12.88
C PHE A 5 8.14 -5.62 -11.69
N LEU A 6 8.21 -6.54 -10.73
CA LEU A 6 7.50 -6.42 -9.46
C LEU A 6 8.43 -5.77 -8.44
N ILE A 7 7.99 -4.66 -7.85
CA ILE A 7 8.73 -3.93 -6.83
C ILE A 7 7.86 -3.92 -5.58
N VAL A 8 8.39 -4.46 -4.48
CA VAL A 8 7.74 -4.45 -3.18
C VAL A 8 8.44 -3.41 -2.30
N LEU A 9 7.70 -2.38 -1.89
CA LEU A 9 8.13 -1.47 -0.83
C LEU A 9 7.76 -2.12 0.51
N ASP A 10 8.68 -2.90 1.07
CA ASP A 10 8.40 -3.69 2.28
C ASP A 10 7.92 -2.79 3.42
N SER A 11 6.90 -3.25 4.16
CA SER A 11 6.18 -2.53 5.23
C SER A 11 5.41 -1.26 4.84
N PHE A 12 5.37 -0.87 3.57
CA PHE A 12 4.71 0.37 3.12
C PHE A 12 3.18 0.20 3.00
N GLY A 13 2.48 0.32 4.13
CA GLY A 13 1.01 0.32 4.19
C GLY A 13 0.36 1.69 3.92
N ILE A 14 -0.85 1.67 3.36
CA ILE A 14 -1.65 2.89 3.03
C ILE A 14 -2.85 3.11 3.97
N GLY A 15 -2.87 2.43 5.11
CA GLY A 15 -3.90 2.53 6.15
C GLY A 15 -4.29 1.18 6.72
N GLN A 16 -5.01 1.21 7.85
CA GLN A 16 -5.53 0.01 8.50
C GLN A 16 -6.43 -0.83 7.57
N MET A 17 -6.45 -2.14 7.80
CA MET A 17 -7.40 -3.07 7.19
C MET A 17 -8.69 -3.20 8.02
N PRO A 18 -9.80 -3.71 7.45
CA PRO A 18 -11.06 -3.91 8.18
C PRO A 18 -10.96 -4.82 9.41
N ASP A 19 -9.98 -5.73 9.44
CA ASP A 19 -9.67 -6.68 10.51
C ASP A 19 -8.54 -6.21 11.44
N ALA A 20 -8.14 -4.93 11.37
CA ALA A 20 -7.05 -4.39 12.16
C ALA A 20 -7.24 -4.59 13.69
N GLU A 21 -8.48 -4.69 14.18
CA GLU A 21 -8.77 -5.00 15.58
C GLU A 21 -8.20 -6.36 16.00
N SER A 22 -8.28 -7.38 15.13
CA SER A 22 -7.73 -8.72 15.39
C SER A 22 -6.20 -8.73 15.51
N PHE A 23 -5.53 -7.70 14.97
CA PHE A 23 -4.08 -7.56 14.96
C PHE A 23 -3.55 -6.46 15.90
N GLY A 24 -4.44 -5.76 16.62
CA GLY A 24 -4.07 -4.63 17.49
C GLY A 24 -3.64 -3.36 16.75
N ASP A 25 -4.00 -3.23 15.47
CA ASP A 25 -3.49 -2.20 14.56
C ASP A 25 -4.55 -1.13 14.20
N VAL A 26 -5.55 -0.93 15.07
CA VAL A 26 -6.56 0.10 14.84
C VAL A 26 -5.90 1.48 14.77
N GLY A 27 -6.20 2.23 13.72
CA GLY A 27 -5.71 3.59 13.48
C GLY A 27 -4.36 3.67 12.76
N VAL A 28 -3.68 2.56 12.48
CA VAL A 28 -2.36 2.61 11.85
C VAL A 28 -2.44 3.08 10.39
N ASN A 29 -1.48 3.90 9.97
CA ASN A 29 -1.34 4.34 8.58
C ASN A 29 0.10 4.80 8.30
N THR A 30 0.91 3.91 7.70
CA THR A 30 2.33 4.18 7.40
C THR A 30 2.51 5.34 6.44
N LEU A 31 1.79 5.36 5.31
CA LEU A 31 1.85 6.46 4.34
C LEU A 31 1.53 7.82 4.99
N ARG A 32 0.46 7.89 5.81
CA ARG A 32 0.11 9.12 6.53
C ARG A 32 1.22 9.53 7.49
N ALA A 33 1.80 8.60 8.24
CA ALA A 33 2.92 8.90 9.13
C ALA A 33 4.12 9.46 8.35
N CYS A 34 4.47 8.87 7.22
CA CYS A 34 5.52 9.37 6.33
C CYS A 34 5.20 10.77 5.80
N ALA A 35 3.95 11.02 5.39
CA ALA A 35 3.51 12.30 4.83
C ALA A 35 3.53 13.46 5.84
N THR A 36 3.67 13.18 7.15
CA THR A 36 3.90 14.24 8.15
C THR A 36 5.31 14.84 8.08
N SER A 37 6.25 14.13 7.46
CA SER A 37 7.62 14.60 7.27
C SER A 37 7.71 15.54 6.07
N SER A 38 8.30 16.72 6.27
CA SER A 38 8.63 17.64 5.18
C SER A 38 9.70 17.12 4.22
N LYS A 39 10.32 15.96 4.53
CA LYS A 39 11.34 15.30 3.70
C LYS A 39 10.75 14.30 2.71
N LEU A 40 9.45 14.04 2.74
CA LEU A 40 8.82 13.12 1.80
C LEU A 40 8.72 13.80 0.42
N ASP A 41 9.59 13.37 -0.51
CA ASP A 41 9.62 13.84 -1.89
C ASP A 41 9.43 12.64 -2.84
N ILE A 42 8.20 12.44 -3.31
CA ILE A 42 7.79 11.28 -4.14
C ILE A 42 6.97 11.68 -5.37
N PRO A 43 7.38 12.70 -6.15
CA PRO A 43 6.58 13.26 -7.25
C PRO A 43 6.21 12.21 -8.31
N ASN A 44 7.09 11.23 -8.54
CA ASN A 44 6.84 10.15 -9.50
C ASN A 44 5.73 9.20 -9.04
N MET A 45 5.64 8.88 -7.75
CA MET A 45 4.57 8.00 -7.23
C MET A 45 3.22 8.72 -7.20
N THR A 46 3.24 10.01 -6.85
CA THR A 46 2.04 10.87 -6.95
C THR A 46 1.55 10.95 -8.40
N ALA A 47 2.44 11.20 -9.36
CA ALA A 47 2.09 11.22 -10.79
C ALA A 47 1.62 9.85 -11.33
N ALA A 48 2.03 8.75 -10.71
CA ALA A 48 1.54 7.41 -11.03
C ALA A 48 0.15 7.10 -10.44
N GLY A 49 -0.36 7.93 -9.53
CA GLY A 49 -1.69 7.79 -8.94
C GLY A 49 -1.71 7.34 -7.48
N LEU A 50 -0.59 7.39 -6.75
CA LEU A 50 -0.56 6.99 -5.33
C LEU A 50 -1.54 7.81 -4.47
N GLY A 51 -1.70 9.10 -4.76
CA GLY A 51 -2.66 9.98 -4.07
C GLY A 51 -4.13 9.75 -4.46
N ASP A 52 -4.36 9.03 -5.55
CA ASP A 52 -5.70 8.76 -6.10
C ASP A 52 -6.29 7.43 -5.60
N ILE A 53 -5.49 6.61 -4.92
CA ILE A 53 -5.95 5.36 -4.29
C ILE A 53 -7.02 5.66 -3.25
N ASP A 54 -8.10 4.87 -3.27
CA ASP A 54 -9.21 5.01 -2.32
C ASP A 54 -8.75 4.94 -0.85
N GLY A 55 -9.18 5.92 -0.07
CA GLY A 55 -8.78 6.12 1.33
C GLY A 55 -7.46 6.88 1.54
N VAL A 56 -6.68 7.18 0.49
CA VAL A 56 -5.50 8.05 0.61
C VAL A 56 -5.94 9.51 0.62
N THR A 57 -5.67 10.21 1.72
CA THR A 57 -6.03 11.64 1.89
C THR A 57 -4.84 12.53 2.25
N CYS A 58 -3.65 11.95 2.41
CA CYS A 58 -2.45 12.64 2.87
C CYS A 58 -1.50 13.03 1.72
N LEU A 59 -1.90 12.78 0.47
CA LEU A 59 -1.18 13.17 -0.73
C LEU A 59 -2.13 13.90 -1.69
N PRO A 60 -1.63 14.78 -2.55
CA PRO A 60 -2.45 15.39 -3.60
C PRO A 60 -2.87 14.35 -4.64
N LYS A 61 -4.04 14.57 -5.23
CA LYS A 61 -4.56 13.81 -6.38
C LYS A 61 -3.97 14.32 -7.69
N THR A 62 -3.99 13.51 -8.73
CA THR A 62 -3.64 13.93 -10.09
C THR A 62 -4.82 13.77 -11.06
N ASP A 63 -5.00 14.74 -11.96
CA ASP A 63 -6.08 14.71 -12.96
C ASP A 63 -5.87 13.62 -14.03
N ALA A 64 -4.61 13.21 -14.24
CA ALA A 64 -4.24 12.22 -15.24
C ALA A 64 -3.11 11.30 -14.72
N PRO A 65 -3.45 10.26 -13.91
CA PRO A 65 -2.50 9.27 -13.45
C PRO A 65 -1.79 8.58 -14.62
N THR A 66 -0.47 8.43 -14.52
CA THR A 66 0.34 7.74 -15.54
C THR A 66 0.27 6.22 -15.45
N GLY A 67 -0.34 5.69 -14.39
CA GLY A 67 -0.50 4.26 -14.14
C GLY A 67 -1.89 3.89 -13.63
N ALA A 68 -2.16 2.59 -13.62
CA ALA A 68 -3.31 2.05 -12.90
C ALA A 68 -2.99 1.93 -11.41
N PHE A 69 -3.97 2.21 -10.56
CA PHE A 69 -3.80 2.21 -9.11
C PHE A 69 -4.96 1.47 -8.45
N ALA A 70 -4.66 0.83 -7.33
CA ALA A 70 -5.62 0.14 -6.48
C ALA A 70 -5.04 0.00 -5.07
N ARG A 71 -5.90 -0.34 -4.12
CA ARG A 71 -5.50 -0.90 -2.83
C ARG A 71 -5.84 -2.39 -2.80
N MET A 72 -4.99 -3.18 -2.18
CA MET A 72 -5.22 -4.61 -1.96
C MET A 72 -5.49 -4.86 -0.48
N LYS A 73 -6.26 -5.89 -0.19
CA LYS A 73 -6.51 -6.39 1.16
C LYS A 73 -5.83 -7.76 1.26
N GLU A 74 -5.01 -7.95 2.27
CA GLU A 74 -4.44 -9.27 2.59
C GLU A 74 -5.57 -10.24 2.97
N SER A 75 -5.54 -11.44 2.40
CA SER A 75 -6.53 -12.48 2.64
C SER A 75 -6.05 -13.53 3.62
N SER A 76 -4.74 -13.70 3.77
CA SER A 76 -4.11 -14.59 4.74
C SER A 76 -4.29 -14.05 6.17
N MET A 77 -4.35 -14.95 7.15
CA MET A 77 -4.46 -14.57 8.57
C MET A 77 -3.07 -14.30 9.18
N GLY A 78 -2.35 -13.36 8.59
CA GLY A 78 -0.99 -13.00 9.02
C GLY A 78 -0.61 -11.60 8.58
N LYS A 79 0.47 -11.07 9.15
CA LYS A 79 1.03 -9.75 8.81
C LYS A 79 2.56 -9.73 8.75
N ASP A 80 3.19 -10.90 8.70
CA ASP A 80 4.64 -11.00 8.56
C ASP A 80 5.08 -11.01 7.08
N THR A 81 6.36 -10.69 6.86
CA THR A 81 6.95 -10.60 5.52
C THR A 81 6.75 -11.87 4.69
N THR A 82 6.82 -13.06 5.30
CA THR A 82 6.75 -14.32 4.55
C THR A 82 5.34 -14.54 4.02
N ILE A 83 4.32 -14.39 4.89
CA ILE A 83 2.92 -14.54 4.52
C ILE A 83 2.54 -13.57 3.40
N GLY A 84 2.87 -12.29 3.53
CA GLY A 84 2.55 -11.29 2.51
C GLY A 84 3.22 -11.58 1.15
N HIS A 85 4.48 -12.01 1.15
CA HIS A 85 5.18 -12.37 -0.09
C HIS A 85 4.63 -13.67 -0.71
N TRP A 86 4.23 -14.64 0.10
CA TRP A 86 3.58 -15.86 -0.36
C TRP A 86 2.21 -15.56 -0.99
N GLU A 87 1.43 -14.66 -0.40
CA GLU A 87 0.14 -14.26 -0.96
C GLU A 87 0.30 -13.52 -2.29
N ILE A 88 1.28 -12.62 -2.42
CA ILE A 88 1.64 -12.00 -3.70
C ILE A 88 2.00 -13.06 -4.76
N ALA A 89 2.63 -14.16 -4.34
CA ALA A 89 2.97 -15.29 -5.21
C ALA A 89 1.81 -16.29 -5.42
N GLY A 90 0.64 -16.07 -4.82
CA GLY A 90 -0.57 -16.86 -5.02
C GLY A 90 -0.87 -17.92 -3.95
N VAL A 91 -0.23 -17.86 -2.78
CA VAL A 91 -0.44 -18.80 -1.68
C VAL A 91 -1.19 -18.12 -0.53
N ILE A 92 -2.38 -18.63 -0.19
CA ILE A 92 -3.13 -18.17 0.99
C ILE A 92 -2.68 -18.95 2.22
N SER A 93 -2.16 -18.23 3.21
CA SER A 93 -1.74 -18.82 4.49
C SER A 93 -2.90 -18.81 5.49
N PRO A 94 -3.10 -19.93 6.23
CA PRO A 94 -4.19 -20.07 7.18
C PRO A 94 -4.04 -19.18 8.42
#